data_AF-A0A9E5VQY1-F1
#
_entry.id   AF-A0A9E5VQY1-F1
#
_cell.length_a   1.000
_cell.length_b   1.000
_cell.length_c   1.000
_cell.angle_alpha   90.00
_cell.angle_beta   90.00
_cell.angle_gamma   90.00
#
_symmetry.space_group_name_H-M   'P 1'
#
loop_
_entity.id
_entity.type
_entity.pdbx_description
1 polymer ?
#
loop_
_entity_poly.entity_id
_entity_poly.type
_entity_poly.pdbx_seq_one_letter_code
_entity_poly.pdbx_strand_id
1 'polypeptide(L)'
;MLTVAFPLQGIYISPNTPGTKVPSHGTAGFGEEYAIDFVMIRESDKLKKPYRKSFFEYVFKGLDLNDFYGWGQTIYSPVNGEIIETENSIVERNPVNIFNDYRNSMRVTKDYLDHGASSITITGNCVVIKIDENVYALLAHLKKGSVKVRVGQNVAEHDEIGQLGHSGNS
;
A
#
# COMPACT_ATOMS: atom_id res chain seq x y z
N MET A 1 -8.57 22.75 -5.77
CA MET A 1 -9.03 21.69 -4.84
C MET A 1 -8.82 20.37 -5.58
N LEU A 2 -7.96 19.48 -5.06
CA LEU A 2 -7.76 18.16 -5.66
C LEU A 2 -8.86 17.23 -5.13
N THR A 3 -9.61 16.61 -6.02
CA THR A 3 -10.60 15.58 -5.68
C THR A 3 -9.98 14.22 -6.00
N VAL A 4 -10.14 13.26 -5.11
CA VAL A 4 -9.54 11.92 -5.20
C VAL A 4 -10.68 10.92 -5.00
N ALA A 5 -10.94 10.09 -6.00
CA ALA A 5 -11.90 9.01 -5.92
C ALA A 5 -11.38 7.90 -4.98
N PHE A 6 -12.30 7.17 -4.35
CA PHE A 6 -11.91 6.05 -3.48
C PHE A 6 -11.39 4.87 -4.34
N PRO A 7 -10.14 4.42 -4.17
CA PRO A 7 -9.50 3.47 -5.11
C PRO A 7 -9.86 2.00 -4.87
N LEU A 8 -10.70 1.70 -3.87
CA LEU A 8 -10.93 0.35 -3.37
C LEU A 8 -12.43 0.02 -3.29
N GLN A 9 -12.76 -1.27 -3.25
CA GLN A 9 -14.13 -1.74 -3.04
C GLN A 9 -14.23 -2.56 -1.76
N GLY A 10 -15.26 -2.29 -0.95
CA GLY A 10 -15.49 -2.96 0.33
C GLY A 10 -15.27 -2.05 1.53
N ILE A 11 -14.99 -2.65 2.68
CA ILE A 11 -14.93 -1.94 3.96
C ILE A 11 -13.48 -1.92 4.44
N TYR A 12 -12.98 -0.69 4.65
CA TYR A 12 -11.61 -0.44 5.06
C TYR A 12 -11.59 0.43 6.31
N ILE A 13 -10.58 0.21 7.13
CA ILE A 13 -10.13 1.18 8.12
C ILE A 13 -8.90 1.90 7.59
N SER A 14 -8.68 3.13 8.06
CA SER A 14 -7.49 3.91 7.77
C SER A 14 -6.69 4.19 9.04
N PRO A 15 -5.76 3.29 9.43
CA PRO A 15 -4.97 3.46 10.66
C PRO A 15 -4.19 4.78 10.68
N ASN A 16 -3.64 5.18 9.53
CA ASN A 16 -2.96 6.45 9.33
C ASN A 16 -3.61 7.22 8.17
N THR A 17 -3.90 8.50 8.40
CA THR A 17 -4.53 9.37 7.39
C THR A 17 -4.37 10.86 7.75
N PRO A 18 -4.20 11.77 6.77
CA PRO A 18 -4.24 13.21 6.96
C PRO A 18 -5.56 13.72 7.56
N GLY A 19 -6.65 12.93 7.48
CA GLY A 19 -7.92 13.27 8.12
C GLY A 19 -7.86 13.32 9.65
N THR A 20 -6.87 12.64 10.26
CA THR A 20 -6.67 12.64 11.72
C THR A 20 -5.58 13.62 12.14
N LYS A 21 -4.44 13.62 11.42
CA LYS A 21 -3.29 14.50 11.71
C LYS A 21 -2.41 14.65 10.47
N VAL A 22 -1.64 15.75 10.39
CA VAL A 22 -0.58 15.96 9.40
C VAL A 22 0.71 16.32 10.15
N PRO A 23 1.85 15.63 9.92
CA PRO A 23 2.04 14.50 9.01
C PRO A 23 1.30 13.24 9.46
N SER A 24 0.67 12.53 8.53
CA SER A 24 -0.23 11.40 8.84
C SER A 24 0.46 10.24 9.55
N HIS A 25 1.73 9.99 9.23
CA HIS A 25 2.57 8.95 9.86
C HIS A 25 3.58 9.51 10.86
N GLY A 26 3.46 10.80 11.22
CA GLY A 26 4.37 11.48 12.15
C GLY A 26 5.72 11.91 11.53
N THR A 27 5.91 11.70 10.23
CA THR A 27 7.05 12.17 9.45
C THR A 27 6.60 12.78 8.13
N ALA A 28 7.32 13.80 7.65
CA ALA A 28 7.15 14.35 6.30
C ALA A 28 8.03 13.62 5.26
N GLY A 29 8.87 12.69 5.70
CA GLY A 29 9.71 11.88 4.83
C GLY A 29 8.94 10.78 4.08
N PHE A 30 9.60 10.15 3.12
CA PHE A 30 9.16 8.93 2.43
C PHE A 30 7.80 9.01 1.70
N GLY A 31 7.27 10.21 1.47
CA GLY A 31 5.93 10.40 0.90
C GLY A 31 4.79 10.15 1.89
N GLU A 32 5.09 10.06 3.19
CA GLU A 32 4.11 9.72 4.22
C GLU A 32 3.33 10.92 4.79
N GLU A 33 3.69 12.16 4.44
CA GLU A 33 3.06 13.35 5.03
C GLU A 33 1.53 13.34 4.85
N TYR A 34 1.09 13.05 3.62
CA TYR A 34 -0.32 12.99 3.21
C TYR A 34 -0.78 11.58 2.81
N ALA A 35 0.00 10.54 3.13
CA ALA A 35 -0.35 9.16 2.80
C ALA A 35 -1.59 8.67 3.56
N ILE A 36 -2.30 7.71 2.96
CA ILE A 36 -3.44 7.04 3.58
C ILE A 36 -3.20 5.54 3.53
N ASP A 37 -3.17 4.92 4.72
CA ASP A 37 -3.15 3.46 4.82
C ASP A 37 -4.57 2.92 4.71
N PHE A 38 -4.76 1.86 3.92
CA PHE A 38 -6.03 1.16 3.84
C PHE A 38 -5.88 -0.30 4.24
N VAL A 39 -6.69 -0.71 5.22
CA VAL A 39 -6.70 -2.08 5.73
C VAL A 39 -8.12 -2.63 5.65
N MET A 40 -8.32 -3.65 4.82
CA MET A 40 -9.65 -4.26 4.63
C MET A 40 -10.07 -5.04 5.88
N ILE A 41 -11.31 -4.85 6.30
CA ILE A 41 -11.95 -5.60 7.37
C ILE A 41 -13.31 -6.13 6.89
N ARG A 42 -13.94 -7.01 7.67
CA ARG A 42 -15.35 -7.38 7.44
C ARG A 42 -16.25 -6.50 8.29
N GLU A 43 -17.41 -6.13 7.75
CA GLU A 43 -18.43 -5.34 8.45
C GLU A 43 -18.83 -5.96 9.79
N SER A 44 -19.00 -7.28 9.80
CA SER A 44 -19.44 -8.03 10.97
C SER A 44 -18.35 -8.25 12.02
N ASP A 45 -17.10 -7.85 11.73
CA ASP A 45 -15.99 -8.06 12.64
C ASP A 45 -15.90 -6.93 13.68
N LYS A 46 -16.41 -7.22 14.89
CA LYS A 46 -16.33 -6.31 16.03
C LYS A 46 -14.89 -5.92 16.39
N LEU A 47 -13.93 -6.80 16.12
CA LEU A 47 -12.51 -6.58 16.43
C LEU A 47 -11.76 -5.86 15.30
N LYS A 48 -12.42 -5.55 14.18
CA LYS A 48 -11.83 -4.87 13.00
C LYS A 48 -10.53 -5.54 12.54
N LYS A 49 -10.49 -6.87 12.61
CA LYS A 49 -9.32 -7.67 12.29
C LYS A 49 -9.22 -7.86 10.77
N PRO A 50 -8.04 -7.65 10.15
CA PRO A 50 -7.91 -7.74 8.70
C PRO A 50 -7.69 -9.16 8.15
N TYR A 51 -7.75 -10.17 9.01
CA TYR A 51 -7.46 -11.56 8.67
C TYR A 51 -8.46 -12.53 9.30
N ARG A 52 -8.55 -13.74 8.74
CA ARG A 52 -9.54 -14.76 9.14
C ARG A 52 -9.12 -15.53 10.40
N LYS A 53 -7.83 -15.83 10.52
CA LYS A 53 -7.24 -16.71 11.55
C LYS A 53 -7.17 -16.09 12.94
N SER A 54 -6.82 -16.89 13.95
CA SER A 54 -6.70 -16.40 15.32
C SER A 54 -5.48 -15.47 15.49
N PHE A 55 -5.56 -14.56 16.48
CA PHE A 55 -4.42 -13.70 16.83
C PHE A 55 -3.20 -14.52 17.30
N PHE A 56 -3.43 -15.61 18.04
CA PHE A 56 -2.37 -16.52 18.45
C PHE A 56 -1.62 -17.13 17.26
N GLU A 57 -2.32 -17.57 16.22
CA GLU A 57 -1.66 -18.06 14.99
C GLU A 57 -0.84 -16.97 14.32
N TYR A 58 -1.37 -15.75 14.23
CA TYR A 58 -0.64 -14.64 13.62
C TYR A 58 0.68 -14.34 14.33
N VAL A 59 0.64 -14.27 15.66
CA VAL A 59 1.82 -13.96 16.48
C VAL A 59 2.86 -15.08 16.44
N PHE A 60 2.44 -16.34 16.59
CA PHE A 60 3.37 -17.46 16.79
C PHE A 60 3.76 -18.21 15.52
N LYS A 61 2.91 -18.21 14.48
CA LYS A 61 3.16 -18.92 13.21
C LYS A 61 3.32 -17.98 12.02
N GLY A 62 2.76 -16.77 12.11
CA GLY A 62 2.48 -15.96 10.94
C GLY A 62 1.26 -16.50 10.18
N LEU A 63 0.69 -15.65 9.33
CA LEU A 63 -0.46 -15.99 8.50
C LEU A 63 -0.08 -16.01 7.03
N ASP A 64 -0.74 -16.86 6.24
CA ASP A 64 -0.57 -16.79 4.80
C ASP A 64 -1.22 -15.51 4.26
N LEU A 65 -0.68 -14.92 3.20
CA LEU A 65 -1.29 -13.75 2.55
C LEU A 65 -2.78 -13.99 2.20
N ASN A 66 -3.16 -15.22 1.82
CA ASN A 66 -4.55 -15.57 1.52
C ASN A 66 -5.48 -15.60 2.74
N ASP A 67 -4.95 -15.50 3.96
CA ASP A 67 -5.76 -15.37 5.18
C ASP A 67 -6.24 -13.92 5.42
N PHE A 68 -5.69 -12.93 4.70
CA PHE A 68 -6.07 -11.52 4.80
C PHE A 68 -7.22 -11.18 3.85
N TYR A 69 -8.20 -10.39 4.31
CA TYR A 69 -9.39 -10.06 3.52
C TYR A 69 -9.06 -9.22 2.29
N GLY A 70 -8.13 -8.28 2.44
CA GLY A 70 -7.72 -7.36 1.39
C GLY A 70 -6.82 -7.98 0.32
N TRP A 71 -6.22 -9.14 0.59
CA TRP A 71 -5.24 -9.73 -0.32
C TRP A 71 -5.83 -9.96 -1.71
N GLY A 72 -5.19 -9.38 -2.73
CA GLY A 72 -5.61 -9.54 -4.12
C GLY A 72 -6.84 -8.73 -4.55
N GLN A 73 -7.38 -7.86 -3.68
CA GLN A 73 -8.48 -6.96 -4.05
C GLN A 73 -8.04 -5.99 -5.14
N THR A 74 -8.92 -5.72 -6.09
CA THR A 74 -8.62 -4.79 -7.18
C THR A 74 -8.44 -3.36 -6.66
N ILE A 75 -7.41 -2.69 -7.18
CA ILE A 75 -7.13 -1.28 -6.96
C ILE A 75 -7.45 -0.52 -8.25
N TYR A 76 -8.23 0.55 -8.11
CA TYR A 76 -8.62 1.44 -9.19
C TYR A 76 -7.87 2.76 -9.10
N SER A 77 -7.73 3.44 -10.24
CA SER A 77 -7.13 4.76 -10.29
C SER A 77 -8.01 5.73 -9.50
N PRO A 78 -7.47 6.44 -8.49
CA PRO A 78 -8.25 7.41 -7.75
C PRO A 78 -8.34 8.76 -8.47
N VAL A 79 -7.64 8.94 -9.59
CA VAL A 79 -7.47 10.21 -10.30
C VAL A 79 -7.33 9.96 -11.81
N ASN A 80 -7.58 10.99 -12.61
CA ASN A 80 -7.13 11.04 -14.00
C ASN A 80 -5.64 11.42 -14.03
N GLY A 81 -4.85 10.84 -14.94
CA GLY A 81 -3.46 11.24 -15.11
C GLY A 81 -2.62 10.34 -15.99
N GLU A 82 -1.33 10.62 -16.03
CA GLU A 82 -0.33 9.84 -16.77
C GLU A 82 0.49 8.97 -15.81
N ILE A 83 0.67 7.70 -16.15
CA ILE A 83 1.57 6.82 -15.40
C ILE A 83 3.00 7.20 -15.70
N ILE A 84 3.76 7.62 -14.68
CA ILE A 84 5.16 8.02 -14.84
C ILE A 84 6.16 7.01 -14.27
N GLU A 85 5.72 6.12 -13.37
CA GLU A 85 6.56 5.09 -12.78
C GLU A 85 5.72 3.86 -12.42
N THR A 86 6.32 2.68 -12.58
CA THR A 86 5.74 1.40 -12.18
C THR A 86 6.82 0.45 -11.68
N GLU A 87 6.54 -0.28 -10.60
CA GLU A 87 7.32 -1.43 -10.16
C GLU A 87 6.37 -2.62 -9.92
N ASN A 88 6.74 -3.81 -10.37
CA ASN A 88 5.83 -4.97 -10.39
C ASN A 88 6.53 -6.32 -10.08
N SER A 89 7.81 -6.29 -9.71
CA SER A 89 8.67 -7.46 -9.53
C SER A 89 8.99 -7.82 -8.08
N ILE A 90 8.74 -6.91 -7.13
CA ILE A 90 9.05 -7.07 -5.71
C ILE A 90 8.20 -8.18 -5.11
N VAL A 91 8.87 -9.17 -4.50
CA VAL A 91 8.21 -10.32 -3.87
C VAL A 91 7.71 -9.96 -2.48
N GLU A 92 6.50 -10.40 -2.16
CA GLU A 92 5.89 -10.25 -0.83
C GLU A 92 6.53 -11.18 0.20
N ARG A 93 6.50 -10.73 1.46
CA ARG A 93 6.82 -11.60 2.59
C ARG A 93 5.63 -12.51 2.87
N ASN A 94 5.86 -13.82 2.85
CA ASN A 94 4.87 -14.84 3.20
C ASN A 94 5.56 -15.99 3.94
N PRO A 95 5.12 -16.39 5.15
CA PRO A 95 3.97 -15.87 5.90
C PRO A 95 4.17 -14.44 6.41
N VAL A 96 3.07 -13.69 6.52
CA VAL A 96 3.00 -12.39 7.18
C VAL A 96 3.17 -12.62 8.68
N ASN A 97 4.15 -11.96 9.30
CA ASN A 97 4.43 -12.13 10.72
C ASN A 97 4.80 -10.78 11.34
N ILE A 98 4.02 -10.37 12.34
CA ILE A 98 4.11 -9.04 12.95
C ILE A 98 5.53 -8.66 13.40
N PHE A 99 6.30 -9.58 13.97
CA PHE A 99 7.65 -9.29 14.44
C PHE A 99 8.67 -9.23 13.31
N ASN A 100 8.55 -10.11 12.33
CA ASN A 100 9.45 -10.12 11.18
C ASN A 100 9.20 -8.91 10.28
N ASP A 101 7.93 -8.54 10.07
CA ASP A 101 7.54 -7.36 9.31
C ASP A 101 8.02 -6.08 10.01
N TYR A 102 7.83 -5.97 11.32
CA TYR A 102 8.36 -4.84 12.10
C TYR A 102 9.89 -4.72 11.99
N ARG A 103 10.62 -5.84 12.12
CA ARG A 103 12.10 -5.84 11.95
C ARG A 103 12.52 -5.46 10.54
N ASN A 104 11.81 -5.97 9.53
CA ASN A 104 12.07 -5.61 8.14
C ASN A 104 11.85 -4.11 7.92
N SER A 105 10.78 -3.55 8.48
CA SER A 105 10.47 -2.12 8.40
C SER A 105 11.60 -1.26 8.95
N MET A 106 12.02 -1.53 10.17
CA MET A 106 13.14 -0.83 10.81
C MET A 106 14.43 -0.92 9.98
N ARG A 107 14.70 -2.09 9.39
CA ARG A 107 15.90 -2.31 8.55
C ARG A 107 15.81 -1.51 7.25
N VAL A 108 14.70 -1.61 6.51
CA VAL A 108 14.50 -0.94 5.22
C VAL A 108 14.55 0.59 5.39
N THR A 109 13.86 1.12 6.40
CA THR A 109 13.89 2.57 6.68
C THR A 109 15.30 3.04 7.00
N LYS A 110 16.05 2.28 7.80
CA LYS A 110 17.45 2.62 8.11
C LYS A 110 18.32 2.57 6.86
N ASP A 111 18.26 1.49 6.10
CA ASP A 111 19.06 1.32 4.88
C ASP A 111 18.79 2.44 3.86
N TYR A 112 17.54 2.91 3.75
CA TYR A 112 17.18 4.05 2.89
C TYR A 112 17.72 5.39 3.43
N LEU A 113 17.59 5.65 4.73
CA LEU A 113 18.13 6.88 5.36
C LEU A 113 19.66 6.96 5.27
N ASP A 114 20.32 5.82 5.36
CA ASP A 114 21.78 5.68 5.20
C ASP A 114 22.20 5.76 3.71
N HIS A 115 21.28 6.15 2.80
CA HIS A 115 21.44 6.26 1.33
C HIS A 115 21.86 4.96 0.64
N GLY A 116 21.67 3.81 1.30
CA GLY A 116 22.05 2.49 0.80
C GLY A 116 20.96 1.76 0.03
N ALA A 117 19.70 2.22 0.09
CA ALA A 117 18.56 1.54 -0.52
C ALA A 117 17.71 2.47 -1.40
N SER A 118 17.17 1.91 -2.49
CA SER A 118 16.20 2.59 -3.37
C SER A 118 14.87 2.80 -2.65
N SER A 119 14.14 3.87 -2.98
CA SER A 119 12.76 4.13 -2.50
C SER A 119 11.81 2.97 -2.79
N ILE A 120 12.07 2.20 -3.84
CA ILE A 120 11.34 0.98 -4.20
C ILE A 120 11.33 -0.06 -3.06
N THR A 121 12.35 -0.09 -2.21
CA THR A 121 12.36 -1.00 -1.05
C THR A 121 11.32 -0.61 0.00
N ILE A 122 10.99 0.69 0.10
CA ILE A 122 9.92 1.21 0.95
C ILE A 122 8.58 0.99 0.26
N THR A 123 8.40 1.48 -0.97
CA THR A 123 7.09 1.47 -1.64
C THR A 123 6.65 0.08 -2.12
N GLY A 124 7.60 -0.84 -2.34
CA GLY A 124 7.32 -2.13 -2.95
C GLY A 124 6.91 -2.00 -4.42
N ASN A 125 6.07 -2.92 -4.88
CA ASN A 125 5.41 -2.76 -6.17
C ASN A 125 4.50 -1.55 -6.10
N CYS A 126 4.61 -0.65 -7.08
CA CYS A 126 3.92 0.62 -7.03
C CYS A 126 3.53 1.11 -8.43
N VAL A 127 2.64 2.10 -8.43
CA VAL A 127 2.30 2.92 -9.58
C VAL A 127 2.31 4.38 -9.16
N VAL A 128 3.00 5.23 -9.90
CA VAL A 128 2.98 6.69 -9.71
C VAL A 128 2.25 7.34 -10.87
N ILE A 129 1.21 8.11 -10.53
CA ILE A 129 0.35 8.82 -11.46
C ILE A 129 0.66 10.31 -11.35
N LYS A 130 1.08 10.94 -12.45
CA LYS A 130 1.18 12.40 -12.56
C LYS A 130 -0.20 12.98 -12.85
N ILE A 131 -0.67 13.84 -11.97
CA ILE A 131 -1.97 14.52 -12.05
C ILE A 131 -1.79 15.92 -12.65
N ASP A 132 -0.73 16.63 -12.24
CA ASP A 132 -0.40 17.99 -12.68
C ASP A 132 1.14 18.20 -12.60
N GLU A 133 1.65 19.40 -12.89
CA GLU A 133 3.09 19.74 -12.93
C GLU A 133 3.86 19.26 -11.68
N ASN A 134 3.26 19.43 -10.50
CA ASN A 134 3.87 19.09 -9.21
C ASN A 134 2.96 18.24 -8.31
N VAL A 135 1.96 17.57 -8.88
CA VAL A 135 0.97 16.77 -8.13
C VAL A 135 1.01 15.34 -8.62
N TYR A 136 1.29 14.42 -7.71
CA TYR A 136 1.47 13.00 -7.99
C TYR A 136 0.68 12.16 -6.99
N ALA A 137 0.14 11.03 -7.45
CA ALA A 137 -0.43 10.00 -6.60
C ALA A 137 0.46 8.75 -6.66
N LEU A 138 0.88 8.28 -5.48
CA LEU A 138 1.58 7.00 -5.32
C LEU A 138 0.59 5.96 -4.82
N LEU A 139 0.45 4.86 -5.56
CA LEU A 139 -0.21 3.64 -5.12
C LEU A 139 0.90 2.63 -4.80
N ALA A 140 1.09 2.31 -3.51
CA ALA A 140 2.18 1.49 -3.02
C ALA A 140 1.71 0.09 -2.57
N HIS A 141 2.67 -0.80 -2.32
CA HIS A 141 2.47 -2.14 -1.77
C HIS A 141 1.56 -3.04 -2.63
N LEU A 142 1.57 -2.84 -3.94
CA LEU A 142 0.80 -3.68 -4.87
C LEU A 142 1.30 -5.14 -4.84
N LYS A 143 0.42 -6.04 -5.27
CA LYS A 143 0.74 -7.44 -5.42
C LYS A 143 1.67 -7.64 -6.62
N LYS A 144 2.68 -8.50 -6.47
CA LYS A 144 3.64 -8.85 -7.51
C LYS A 144 2.94 -9.35 -8.75
N GLY A 145 3.37 -8.84 -9.91
CA GLY A 145 2.82 -9.22 -11.20
C GLY A 145 1.38 -8.75 -11.43
N SER A 146 0.80 -7.92 -10.56
CA SER A 146 -0.59 -7.49 -10.67
C SER A 146 -0.77 -6.14 -11.37
N VAL A 147 0.28 -5.33 -11.52
CA VAL A 147 0.18 -4.03 -12.20
C VAL A 147 -0.27 -4.22 -13.66
N LYS A 148 -1.35 -3.55 -14.05
CA LYS A 148 -2.01 -3.65 -15.36
C LYS A 148 -1.74 -2.48 -16.30
N VAL A 149 -1.05 -1.45 -15.80
CA VAL A 149 -0.73 -0.22 -16.53
C VAL A 149 0.77 -0.14 -16.84
N ARG A 150 1.15 0.75 -17.74
CA ARG A 150 2.54 0.97 -18.16
C ARG A 150 2.90 2.46 -18.15
N VAL A 151 4.18 2.76 -17.97
CA VAL A 151 4.71 4.14 -18.08
C VAL A 151 4.31 4.76 -19.44
N GLY A 152 3.86 6.02 -19.40
CA GLY A 152 3.33 6.78 -20.53
C GLY A 152 1.86 6.52 -20.86
N GLN A 153 1.19 5.61 -20.14
CA GLN A 153 -0.25 5.38 -20.30
C GLN A 153 -1.05 6.48 -19.59
N ASN A 154 -2.08 7.01 -20.25
CA ASN A 154 -3.10 7.81 -19.57
C ASN A 154 -4.15 6.88 -18.95
N VAL A 155 -4.53 7.18 -17.71
CA VAL A 155 -5.60 6.50 -16.96
C VAL A 155 -6.68 7.50 -16.57
N ALA A 156 -7.92 7.04 -16.57
CA ALA A 156 -9.04 7.74 -15.99
C ALA A 156 -9.30 7.26 -14.55
N GLU A 157 -9.99 8.07 -13.77
CA GLU A 157 -10.61 7.63 -12.51
C GLU A 157 -11.39 6.33 -12.75
N HIS A 158 -11.24 5.39 -11.82
CA HIS A 158 -11.83 4.05 -11.87
C HIS A 158 -11.26 3.09 -12.92
N ASP A 159 -10.20 3.45 -13.66
CA ASP A 159 -9.43 2.46 -14.43
C ASP A 159 -8.73 1.46 -13.50
N GLU A 160 -8.63 0.21 -13.92
CA GLU A 160 -7.98 -0.82 -13.12
C GLU A 160 -6.44 -0.67 -13.15
N ILE A 161 -5.83 -0.55 -11.97
CA ILE A 161 -4.38 -0.36 -11.82
C ILE A 161 -3.66 -1.67 -11.50
N GLY A 162 -4.20 -2.45 -10.58
CA GLY A 162 -3.59 -3.69 -10.11
C GLY A 162 -4.33 -4.27 -8.92
N GLN A 163 -3.61 -5.02 -8.07
CA GLN A 163 -4.20 -5.67 -6.90
C GLN A 163 -3.46 -5.31 -5.61
N LEU A 164 -4.20 -5.26 -4.51
CA LEU A 164 -3.66 -5.02 -3.17
C LEU A 164 -2.73 -6.16 -2.74
N GLY A 165 -1.53 -5.79 -2.31
CA GLY A 165 -0.45 -6.71 -1.94
C GLY A 165 0.11 -6.44 -0.55
N HIS A 166 1.35 -6.90 -0.34
CA HIS A 166 2.14 -6.76 0.90
C HIS A 166 3.64 -6.69 0.58
N SER A 167 3.98 -5.98 -0.50
CA SER A 167 5.35 -5.80 -0.98
C SER A 167 5.98 -4.53 -0.41
N GLY A 168 7.32 -4.46 -0.35
CA GLY A 168 8.01 -3.29 0.22
C GLY A 168 7.88 -3.24 1.75
N ASN A 169 7.86 -2.04 2.32
CA ASN A 169 7.75 -1.82 3.77
C ASN A 169 6.28 -1.69 4.24
N SER A 170 5.43 -2.64 3.85
CA SER A 170 4.05 -2.78 4.35
C SER A 170 3.94 -3.55 5.65
#